data_AF-A0A7S3A770-F1
#
_entry.id   AF-A0A7S3A770-F1
#
_cell.length_a   1.000
_cell.length_b   1.000
_cell.length_c   1.000
_cell.angle_alpha   90.00
_cell.angle_beta   90.00
_cell.angle_gamma   90.00
#
_symmetry.space_group_name_H-M   'P 1'
#
loop_
_entity.id
_entity.type
_entity.pdbx_description
1 polymer ?
#
loop_
_entity_poly.entity_id
_entity_poly.type
_entity_poly.pdbx_seq_one_letter_code
_entity_poly.pdbx_strand_id
1 'polypeptide(L)'
;MDDDVPILIPTVNASHLGIIEAQRKNKNIPGFIITNANCSTTAMSIGLKPIHEKFGLEKVIVSTMQAISGAGYPGLSSMDIFDNVVPHIGGEEGKMETEAKKILGTCVDGSFQDADFMVRGTSSNWTDKWLSCAAKAPLFLFNSRYPRCAIESM
;
A
#
# COMPACT_ATOMS: atom_id res chain seq x y z
N MET A 1 11.53 -9.80 -4.65
CA MET A 1 10.94 -8.79 -5.56
C MET A 1 11.72 -8.91 -6.85
N ASP A 2 11.07 -8.95 -8.02
CA ASP A 2 11.76 -9.16 -9.29
C ASP A 2 12.35 -7.83 -9.80
N ASP A 3 13.62 -7.85 -10.22
CA ASP A 3 14.37 -6.65 -10.56
C ASP A 3 13.90 -6.00 -11.88
N ASP A 4 13.28 -6.77 -12.77
CA ASP A 4 12.79 -6.25 -14.06
C ASP A 4 11.29 -5.91 -14.05
N VAL A 5 10.58 -6.13 -12.93
CA VAL A 5 9.13 -5.91 -12.83
C VAL A 5 8.81 -4.66 -12.03
N PRO A 6 8.12 -3.67 -12.62
CA PRO A 6 7.71 -2.45 -11.90
C PRO A 6 6.53 -2.73 -10.97
N ILE A 7 6.57 -2.11 -9.79
CA ILE A 7 5.44 -2.02 -8.87
C ILE A 7 4.80 -0.65 -9.06
N LEU A 8 3.68 -0.60 -9.77
CA LEU A 8 3.11 0.64 -10.27
C LEU A 8 2.04 1.20 -9.32
N ILE A 9 2.20 2.48 -9.00
CA ILE A 9 1.16 3.37 -8.50
C ILE A 9 1.09 4.55 -9.48
N PRO A 10 0.03 4.65 -10.31
CA PRO A 10 0.00 5.61 -11.43
C PRO A 10 0.28 7.06 -11.05
N THR A 11 -0.13 7.48 -9.85
CA THR A 11 0.05 8.86 -9.35
C THR A 11 1.42 9.12 -8.73
N VAL A 12 2.23 8.08 -8.49
CA VAL A 12 3.52 8.18 -7.77
C VAL A 12 4.69 7.90 -8.69
N ASN A 13 4.65 6.83 -9.47
CA ASN A 13 5.83 6.32 -10.19
C ASN A 13 5.53 5.85 -11.62
N ALA A 14 4.73 6.63 -12.36
CA ALA A 14 4.46 6.35 -13.78
C ALA A 14 5.73 6.23 -14.66
N SER A 15 6.83 6.89 -14.27
CA SER A 15 8.12 6.82 -14.96
C SER A 15 8.75 5.41 -14.92
N HIS A 16 8.36 4.54 -13.99
CA HIS A 16 8.87 3.17 -13.89
C HIS A 16 8.47 2.29 -15.07
N LEU A 17 7.50 2.73 -15.89
CA LEU A 17 7.16 2.06 -17.16
C LEU A 17 8.32 2.05 -18.17
N GLY A 18 9.35 2.89 -17.99
CA GLY A 18 10.56 2.85 -18.80
C GLY A 18 11.32 1.51 -18.76
N ILE A 19 11.07 0.67 -17.74
CA ILE A 19 11.68 -0.66 -17.61
C ILE A 19 11.19 -1.67 -18.65
N ILE A 20 10.03 -1.43 -19.29
CA ILE A 20 9.33 -2.45 -20.09
C ILE A 20 10.21 -2.98 -21.24
N GLU A 21 10.99 -2.12 -21.90
CA GLU A 21 11.88 -2.55 -22.98
C GLU A 21 13.03 -3.42 -22.45
N ALA A 22 13.62 -3.03 -21.32
CA ALA A 22 14.66 -3.80 -20.66
C ALA A 22 14.11 -5.17 -20.19
N GLN A 23 12.92 -5.20 -19.59
CA GLN A 23 12.27 -6.44 -19.15
C GLN A 23 12.05 -7.42 -20.32
N ARG A 24 11.52 -6.94 -21.46
CA ARG A 24 11.30 -7.77 -22.66
C ARG A 24 12.60 -8.36 -23.18
N LYS A 25 13.66 -7.55 -23.21
CA LYS A 25 14.99 -7.97 -23.66
C LYS A 25 15.61 -8.99 -22.70
N ASN A 26 15.58 -8.71 -21.39
CA ASN A 26 16.18 -9.55 -20.36
C ASN A 26 15.50 -10.91 -20.25
N LYS A 27 14.17 -10.94 -20.37
CA LYS A 27 13.36 -12.17 -20.23
C LYS A 27 13.09 -12.89 -21.55
N ASN A 28 13.46 -12.29 -22.69
CA ASN A 28 13.20 -12.82 -24.04
C ASN A 28 11.73 -13.21 -24.25
N ILE A 29 10.80 -12.32 -23.88
CA ILE A 29 9.35 -12.53 -24.00
C ILE A 29 8.70 -11.47 -24.89
N PRO A 30 7.62 -11.80 -25.62
CA PRO A 30 6.89 -10.82 -26.43
C PRO A 30 6.01 -9.87 -25.59
N GLY A 31 5.64 -10.30 -24.38
CA GLY A 31 4.82 -9.55 -23.44
C GLY A 31 5.62 -8.78 -22.39
N PHE A 32 4.93 -8.23 -21.41
CA PHE A 32 5.54 -7.62 -20.23
C PHE A 32 4.64 -7.83 -19.01
N ILE A 33 5.21 -7.69 -17.83
CA ILE A 33 4.51 -7.83 -16.55
C ILE A 33 4.67 -6.54 -15.78
N ILE A 34 3.55 -6.02 -15.28
CA ILE A 34 3.47 -4.92 -14.33
C ILE A 34 2.68 -5.44 -13.13
N THR A 35 3.12 -5.10 -11.92
CA THR A 35 2.40 -5.43 -10.69
C THR A 35 1.88 -4.17 -10.02
N ASN A 36 0.75 -4.30 -9.34
CA ASN A 36 0.27 -3.24 -8.45
C ASN A 36 0.91 -3.41 -7.08
N ALA A 37 1.09 -2.30 -6.37
CA ALA A 37 1.58 -2.31 -4.99
C ALA A 37 0.58 -2.96 -4.04
N ASN A 38 1.07 -3.38 -2.88
CA ASN A 38 0.22 -3.70 -1.74
C ASN A 38 -0.66 -2.49 -1.37
N CYS A 39 -1.88 -2.75 -0.90
CA CYS A 39 -2.86 -1.72 -0.58
C CYS A 39 -2.41 -0.79 0.58
N SER A 40 -1.78 -1.32 1.63
CA SER A 40 -1.26 -0.52 2.74
C SER A 40 -0.09 0.35 2.29
N THR A 41 0.83 -0.21 1.51
CA THR A 41 1.94 0.54 0.91
C THR A 41 1.43 1.63 -0.04
N THR A 42 0.37 1.37 -0.81
CA THR A 42 -0.21 2.35 -1.73
C THR A 42 -0.71 3.59 -1.00
N ALA A 43 -1.49 3.38 0.07
CA ALA A 43 -2.04 4.48 0.87
C ALA A 43 -0.92 5.36 1.46
N MET A 44 0.16 4.75 1.93
CA MET A 44 1.31 5.46 2.48
C MET A 44 2.12 6.20 1.40
N SER A 45 2.47 5.52 0.30
CA SER A 45 3.35 6.06 -0.74
C SER A 45 2.78 7.29 -1.44
N ILE A 46 1.46 7.36 -1.63
CA ILE A 46 0.78 8.55 -2.21
C ILE A 46 1.03 9.79 -1.35
N GLY A 47 0.94 9.67 -0.03
CA GLY A 47 1.18 10.78 0.90
C GLY A 47 2.66 11.14 1.04
N LEU A 48 3.54 10.14 1.01
CA LEU A 48 4.98 10.34 1.17
C LEU A 48 5.66 10.94 -0.05
N LYS A 49 5.19 10.64 -1.27
CA LYS A 49 5.82 11.10 -2.52
C LYS A 49 6.11 12.61 -2.57
N PRO A 50 5.14 13.53 -2.35
CA PRO A 50 5.41 14.96 -2.41
C PRO A 50 6.33 15.45 -1.28
N ILE A 51 6.37 14.77 -0.14
CA ILE A 51 7.26 15.10 0.97
C ILE A 51 8.68 14.68 0.61
N HIS A 52 8.84 13.46 0.09
CA HIS A 52 10.13 12.92 -0.34
C HIS A 52 10.79 13.79 -1.42
N GLU A 53 10.03 14.22 -2.44
CA GLU A 53 10.58 15.03 -3.53
C GLU A 53 10.97 16.45 -3.10
N LYS A 54 10.26 17.04 -2.13
CA LYS A 54 10.50 18.43 -1.71
C LYS A 54 11.52 18.55 -0.59
N PHE A 55 11.55 17.59 0.33
CA PHE A 55 12.31 17.70 1.57
C PHE A 55 13.29 16.54 1.79
N GLY A 56 13.18 15.46 1.03
CA GLY A 56 13.85 14.21 1.33
C GLY A 56 13.18 13.48 2.50
N LEU A 57 13.39 12.16 2.58
CA LEU A 57 13.01 11.35 3.73
C LEU A 57 14.24 10.66 4.27
N GLU A 58 14.36 10.57 5.59
CA GLU A 58 15.40 9.78 6.26
C GLU A 58 14.79 8.53 6.90
N LYS A 59 13.67 8.69 7.59
CA LYS A 59 12.99 7.63 8.32
C LYS A 59 11.48 7.79 8.30
N VAL A 60 10.78 6.68 8.08
CA VAL A 60 9.32 6.56 8.15
C VAL A 60 8.99 5.49 9.18
N ILE A 61 8.19 5.86 10.18
CA ILE A 61 7.59 4.94 11.14
C ILE A 61 6.09 5.00 10.91
N VAL A 62 5.48 3.86 10.61
CA VAL A 62 4.07 3.79 10.21
C VAL A 62 3.36 2.67 10.99
N SER A 63 2.14 2.96 11.43
CA SER A 63 1.24 1.97 12.02
C SER A 63 -0.04 1.93 11.21
N THR A 64 -0.43 0.74 10.75
CA THR A 64 -1.61 0.56 9.90
C THR A 64 -2.73 -0.13 10.66
N MET A 65 -3.95 0.34 10.43
CA MET A 65 -5.19 -0.28 10.89
C MET A 65 -5.97 -0.68 9.64
N GLN A 66 -5.91 -1.96 9.28
CA GLN A 66 -6.43 -2.47 8.02
C GLN A 66 -7.80 -3.11 8.20
N ALA A 67 -8.70 -2.83 7.25
CA ALA A 67 -10.01 -3.45 7.19
C ALA A 67 -9.90 -4.96 6.93
N ILE A 68 -10.82 -5.74 7.51
CA ILE A 68 -10.90 -7.20 7.37
C ILE A 68 -11.02 -7.66 5.90
N SER A 69 -11.56 -6.81 5.02
CA SER A 69 -11.71 -7.12 3.59
C SER A 69 -10.37 -7.36 2.89
N GLY A 70 -9.25 -6.87 3.43
CA GLY A 70 -7.92 -7.12 2.88
C GLY A 70 -7.49 -8.59 2.97
N ALA A 71 -8.06 -9.37 3.89
CA ALA A 71 -7.76 -10.80 4.04
C ALA A 71 -8.52 -11.69 3.03
N GLY A 72 -9.37 -11.11 2.18
CA GLY A 72 -10.21 -11.85 1.25
C GLY A 72 -11.34 -12.62 1.95
N TYR A 73 -11.92 -13.60 1.24
CA TYR A 73 -12.95 -14.49 1.77
C TYR A 73 -12.45 -15.95 1.74
N PRO A 74 -12.57 -16.73 2.82
CA PRO A 74 -13.31 -16.43 4.06
C PRO A 74 -12.58 -15.49 5.05
N GLY A 75 -11.31 -15.17 4.81
CA GLY A 75 -10.57 -14.15 5.56
C GLY A 75 -10.48 -14.43 7.06
N LEU A 76 -10.68 -13.38 7.87
CA LEU A 76 -10.72 -13.45 9.34
C LEU A 76 -12.12 -13.86 9.82
N SER A 77 -12.18 -14.77 10.79
CA SER A 77 -13.43 -15.13 11.44
C SER A 77 -13.98 -13.95 12.22
N SER A 78 -15.31 -13.84 12.29
CA SER A 78 -15.96 -12.84 13.14
C SER A 78 -15.53 -12.95 14.60
N MET A 79 -15.28 -14.17 15.09
CA MET A 79 -14.83 -14.38 16.48
C MET A 79 -13.43 -13.85 16.77
N ASP A 80 -12.56 -13.76 15.75
CA ASP A 80 -11.18 -13.27 15.95
C ASP A 80 -11.14 -11.74 16.05
N ILE A 81 -12.15 -11.05 15.51
CA ILE A 81 -12.07 -9.62 15.17
C ILE A 81 -13.18 -8.80 15.83
N PHE A 82 -14.35 -9.39 16.12
CA PHE A 82 -15.47 -8.69 16.77
C PHE A 82 -15.06 -8.15 18.15
N ASP A 83 -15.20 -6.84 18.35
CA ASP A 83 -14.75 -6.13 19.56
C ASP A 83 -13.27 -6.39 19.92
N ASN A 84 -12.44 -6.66 18.92
CA ASN A 84 -11.04 -7.01 19.09
C ASN A 84 -10.15 -6.30 18.07
N VAL A 85 -8.85 -6.27 18.37
CA VAL A 85 -7.79 -5.84 17.47
C VAL A 85 -6.82 -6.99 17.31
N VAL A 86 -6.49 -7.35 16.07
CA VAL A 86 -5.44 -8.35 15.81
C VAL A 86 -4.16 -7.58 15.45
N PRO A 87 -3.16 -7.50 16.34
CA PRO A 87 -2.01 -6.61 16.19
C PRO A 87 -0.89 -7.22 15.31
N HIS A 88 -1.24 -8.10 14.38
CA HIS A 88 -0.28 -8.72 13.50
C HIS A 88 -0.91 -9.22 12.20
N ILE A 89 -0.34 -8.82 11.06
CA ILE A 89 -0.69 -9.33 9.75
C ILE A 89 0.57 -9.90 9.11
N GLY A 90 0.58 -11.21 8.89
CA GLY A 90 1.76 -11.95 8.44
C GLY A 90 2.36 -11.40 7.15
N GLY A 91 3.61 -10.93 7.22
CA GLY A 91 4.39 -10.48 6.07
C GLY A 91 4.01 -9.11 5.51
N GLU A 92 3.03 -8.41 6.09
CA GLU A 92 2.60 -7.09 5.61
C GLU A 92 3.67 -6.02 5.88
N GLU A 93 4.26 -6.04 7.07
CA GLU A 93 5.28 -5.06 7.49
C GLU A 93 6.51 -5.12 6.59
N GLY A 94 7.03 -6.32 6.33
CA GLY A 94 8.19 -6.50 5.43
C GLY A 94 7.90 -6.08 3.99
N LYS A 95 6.66 -6.25 3.51
CA LYS A 95 6.24 -5.74 2.19
C LYS A 95 6.25 -4.22 2.17
N MET A 96 5.69 -3.57 3.19
CA MET A 96 5.73 -2.10 3.28
C MET A 96 7.17 -1.56 3.29
N GLU A 97 8.08 -2.23 4.00
CA GLU A 97 9.48 -1.80 4.08
C GLU A 97 10.23 -1.90 2.75
N THR A 98 9.93 -2.93 1.96
CA THR A 98 10.62 -3.20 0.69
C THR A 98 9.95 -2.51 -0.50
N GLU A 99 8.62 -2.58 -0.58
CA GLU A 99 7.86 -1.97 -1.68
C GLU A 99 7.94 -0.44 -1.65
N ALA A 100 7.89 0.20 -0.48
CA ALA A 100 7.96 1.65 -0.39
C ALA A 100 9.26 2.21 -0.99
N LYS A 101 10.39 1.51 -0.79
CA LYS A 101 11.69 1.88 -1.34
C LYS A 101 11.70 1.78 -2.87
N LYS A 102 11.20 0.66 -3.41
CA LYS A 102 11.11 0.49 -4.86
C LYS A 102 10.18 1.51 -5.49
N ILE A 103 9.00 1.73 -4.92
CA ILE A 103 7.97 2.65 -5.43
C ILE A 103 8.45 4.10 -5.43
N LEU A 104 9.05 4.55 -4.32
CA LEU A 104 9.52 5.94 -4.18
C LEU A 104 10.90 6.17 -4.81
N GLY A 105 11.56 5.11 -5.25
CA GLY A 105 12.80 5.14 -6.01
C GLY A 105 12.64 5.62 -7.46
N THR A 106 13.72 5.54 -8.21
CA THR A 106 13.80 5.97 -9.61
C THR A 106 14.04 4.80 -10.54
N CYS A 107 13.61 4.94 -11.79
CA CYS A 107 13.94 4.01 -12.86
C CYS A 107 14.82 4.75 -13.88
N VAL A 108 16.08 4.36 -14.01
CA VAL A 108 17.07 4.99 -14.89
C VAL A 108 17.72 3.91 -15.75
N ASP A 109 17.80 4.16 -17.06
CA ASP A 109 18.47 3.28 -18.04
C ASP A 109 18.02 1.81 -17.99
N GLY A 110 16.74 1.56 -17.72
CA GLY A 110 16.22 0.20 -17.64
C GLY A 110 16.65 -0.56 -16.38
N SER A 111 16.93 0.16 -15.29
CA SER A 111 17.19 -0.40 -13.97
C SER A 111 16.48 0.40 -12.88
N PHE A 112 16.08 -0.27 -11.79
CA PHE A 112 15.54 0.41 -10.61
C PHE A 112 16.65 0.81 -9.67
N GLN A 113 16.52 2.01 -9.12
CA GLN A 113 17.28 2.48 -7.98
C GLN A 113 16.30 2.74 -6.84
N ASP A 114 16.40 1.93 -5.79
CA ASP A 114 15.58 2.06 -4.60
C ASP A 114 15.86 3.39 -3.89
N ALA A 115 14.83 3.95 -3.27
CA ALA A 115 14.97 5.16 -2.48
C ALA A 115 15.74 4.90 -1.17
N ASP A 116 16.62 5.83 -0.84
CA ASP A 116 17.52 5.73 0.32
C ASP A 116 16.89 6.34 1.58
N PHE A 117 15.95 5.61 2.18
CA PHE A 117 15.40 5.92 3.50
C PHE A 117 15.00 4.67 4.27
N MET A 118 14.89 4.79 5.59
CA MET A 118 14.41 3.70 6.45
C MET A 118 12.89 3.71 6.53
N VAL A 119 12.27 2.53 6.44
CA VAL A 119 10.85 2.33 6.75
C VAL A 119 10.74 1.28 7.84
N ARG A 120 9.86 1.50 8.81
CA ARG A 120 9.43 0.52 9.81
C ARG A 120 7.92 0.56 9.93
N GLY A 121 7.29 -0.59 9.76
CA GLY A 121 5.83 -0.75 9.84
C GLY A 121 5.40 -1.58 11.02
N THR A 122 4.21 -1.27 11.56
CA THR A 122 3.44 -2.19 12.40
C THR A 122 2.03 -2.31 11.83
N SER A 123 1.55 -3.53 11.66
CA SER A 123 0.28 -3.80 10.96
C SER A 123 -0.73 -4.50 11.87
N SER A 124 -1.98 -4.04 11.82
CA SER A 124 -3.06 -4.57 12.64
C SER A 124 -4.38 -4.60 11.90
N ASN A 125 -5.24 -5.58 12.19
CA ASN A 125 -6.62 -5.60 11.72
C ASN A 125 -7.55 -4.98 12.76
N TRP A 126 -8.56 -4.28 12.26
CA TRP A 126 -9.52 -3.57 13.10
C TRP A 126 -10.95 -3.73 12.59
N THR A 127 -11.91 -3.88 13.51
CA THR A 127 -13.32 -4.17 13.20
C THR A 127 -14.23 -2.98 13.03
N ASP A 128 -13.75 -1.75 13.15
CA ASP A 128 -14.71 -0.67 13.31
C ASP A 128 -15.46 -0.37 12.00
N LYS A 129 -16.79 -0.39 12.09
CA LYS A 129 -17.73 -0.10 11.00
C LYS A 129 -17.40 1.20 10.26
N TRP A 130 -16.75 2.13 10.95
CA TRP A 130 -16.34 3.43 10.43
C TRP A 130 -15.32 3.36 9.28
N LEU A 131 -14.40 2.40 9.27
CA LEU A 131 -13.34 2.33 8.25
C LEU A 131 -13.83 1.73 6.91
N SER A 132 -14.89 0.90 6.93
CA SER A 132 -15.59 0.49 5.71
C SER A 132 -16.16 1.69 4.95
N CYS A 133 -16.62 2.72 5.68
CA CYS A 133 -17.08 3.98 5.10
C CYS A 133 -15.91 4.91 4.72
N ALA A 134 -14.85 4.99 5.53
CA ALA A 134 -13.71 5.88 5.28
C ALA A 134 -12.94 5.51 4.00
N ALA A 135 -12.83 4.22 3.65
CA ALA A 135 -12.20 3.77 2.41
C ALA A 135 -12.96 4.21 1.12
N LYS A 136 -14.18 4.75 1.25
CA LYS A 136 -14.99 5.25 0.12
C LYS A 136 -15.09 6.77 0.03
N ALA A 137 -14.53 7.53 0.97
CA ALA A 137 -14.69 8.97 1.01
C ALA A 137 -13.35 9.70 0.82
N PRO A 138 -13.18 10.48 -0.26
CA PRO A 138 -12.06 11.41 -0.33
C PRO A 138 -12.33 12.53 0.68
N LEU A 139 -11.46 12.62 1.69
CA LEU A 139 -11.11 13.86 2.39
C LEU A 139 -12.29 14.73 2.89
N PHE A 140 -12.94 14.43 4.03
CA PHE A 140 -13.72 15.46 4.74
C PHE A 140 -13.74 15.26 6.28
N LEU A 141 -13.21 16.30 6.94
CA LEU A 141 -13.42 16.80 8.30
C LEU A 141 -14.19 15.93 9.31
N PHE A 142 -13.47 15.54 10.38
CA PHE A 142 -14.03 15.12 11.67
C PHE A 142 -14.99 16.20 12.20
N ASN A 143 -16.29 15.91 12.25
CA ASN A 143 -17.19 16.56 13.19
C ASN A 143 -18.01 15.49 13.92
N SER A 144 -17.90 15.50 15.24
CA SER A 144 -18.38 14.47 16.15
C SER A 144 -19.89 14.56 16.38
N ARG A 145 -20.70 14.19 15.40
CA ARG A 145 -22.11 13.84 15.64
C ARG A 145 -22.49 12.65 14.77
N TYR A 146 -22.65 11.50 15.44
CA TYR A 146 -23.17 10.24 14.93
C TYR A 146 -24.18 10.39 13.79
N PRO A 147 -24.11 9.49 12.80
CA PRO A 147 -25.30 8.70 12.51
C PRO A 147 -24.99 7.20 12.60
N ARG A 148 -25.92 6.46 13.22
CA ARG A 148 -25.96 5.00 13.20
C ARG A 148 -25.98 4.56 11.75
N CYS A 149 -24.96 3.82 11.32
CA CYS A 149 -25.04 3.04 10.09
C CYS A 149 -26.10 1.96 10.32
N ALA A 150 -27.32 2.23 9.86
CA ALA A 150 -28.41 1.26 9.84
C ALA A 150 -27.97 0.08 8.99
N ILE A 151 -27.85 -1.08 9.64
CA ILE A 151 -27.98 -2.37 8.96
C ILE A 151 -29.47 -2.46 8.67
N GLU A 152 -29.89 -2.03 7.47
CA GLU A 152 -31.14 -2.53 6.91
C GLU A 152 -30.85 -3.93 6.36
N SER A 153 -31.44 -4.90 7.05
CA SER A 153 -31.57 -6.29 6.65
C SER A 153 -32.25 -6.42 5.29
N MET A 154 -31.61 -7.15 4.37
CA MET A 154 -32.27 -8.00 3.39
C MET A 154 -31.54 -9.34 3.34
#